data_AF-A0ABD6B1S4-F1
#
_entry.id   AF-A0ABD6B1S4-F1
#
_cell.length_a   1.000
_cell.length_b   1.000
_cell.length_c   1.000
_cell.angle_alpha   90.00
_cell.angle_beta   90.00
_cell.angle_gamma   90.00
#
_symmetry.space_group_name_H-M   'P 1'
#
loop_
_entity.id
_entity.type
_entity.pdbx_description
1 polymer ?
#
loop_
_entity_poly.entity_id
_entity_poly.type
_entity_poly.pdbx_seq_one_letter_code
_entity_poly.pdbx_strand_id
1 'polypeptide(L)'
;MSRPSNWNKRRWEAIVRDDYQCQTCGDSMDDVDLYVHHKDPVRNGGSHELRNLVTLCGDCHSKVDVHASTPATVDYDDVLREIERQIDTEYNPVVTAPELAEELPIAKRTVNDKLNQLLAAGLVANKDVSTGKAWWPLTRDRAE
;
A
#
# COMPACT_ATOMS: atom_id res chain seq x y z
N MET A 1 1.35 -12.43 -4.98
CA MET A 1 0.36 -12.26 -6.08
C MET A 1 0.41 -10.81 -6.50
N SER A 2 0.34 -10.50 -7.79
CA SER A 2 0.21 -9.10 -8.25
C SER A 2 -1.20 -8.59 -7.97
N ARG A 3 -1.34 -7.30 -7.63
CA ARG A 3 -2.65 -6.66 -7.44
C ARG A 3 -3.48 -6.81 -8.72
N PRO A 4 -4.75 -7.21 -8.63
CA PRO A 4 -5.60 -7.33 -9.80
C PRO A 4 -5.92 -5.94 -10.36
N SER A 5 -6.16 -5.85 -11.68
CA SER A 5 -6.49 -4.59 -12.36
C SER A 5 -7.73 -3.88 -11.80
N ASN A 6 -8.61 -4.60 -11.09
CA ASN A 6 -9.79 -4.06 -10.42
C ASN A 6 -9.60 -3.78 -8.93
N TRP A 7 -8.35 -3.67 -8.44
CA TRP A 7 -8.05 -3.37 -7.03
C TRP A 7 -8.77 -2.11 -6.53
N ASN A 8 -8.73 -1.02 -7.29
CA ASN A 8 -9.37 0.24 -6.89
C ASN A 8 -10.89 0.08 -6.69
N LYS A 9 -11.54 -0.73 -7.52
CA LYS A 9 -12.96 -1.07 -7.35
C LYS A 9 -13.20 -1.83 -6.05
N ARG A 10 -12.39 -2.87 -5.79
CA ARG A 10 -12.51 -3.70 -4.56
C ARG A 10 -12.24 -2.91 -3.29
N ARG A 11 -11.26 -1.99 -3.34
CA ARG A 11 -10.97 -1.05 -2.26
C ARG A 11 -12.18 -0.17 -1.95
N TRP A 12 -12.78 0.44 -2.98
CA TRP A 12 -13.99 1.23 -2.82
C TRP A 12 -15.16 0.40 -2.29
N GLU A 13 -15.36 -0.82 -2.80
CA GLU A 13 -16.39 -1.73 -2.31
C GLU A 13 -16.21 -2.07 -0.81
N ALA A 14 -14.97 -2.19 -0.33
CA ALA A 14 -14.68 -2.41 1.10
C ALA A 14 -15.09 -1.19 1.94
N ILE A 15 -14.71 0.01 1.53
CA ILE A 15 -15.05 1.25 2.24
C ILE A 15 -16.57 1.46 2.30
N VAL A 16 -17.26 1.22 1.18
CA VAL A 16 -18.73 1.34 1.12
C VAL A 16 -19.42 0.29 1.99
N ARG A 17 -18.95 -0.98 1.97
CA ARG A 17 -19.47 -2.04 2.84
C ARG A 17 -19.31 -1.70 4.32
N ASP A 18 -18.19 -1.05 4.65
CA ASP A 18 -17.79 -0.68 6.00
C ASP A 18 -18.36 0.68 6.44
N ASP A 19 -19.38 1.19 5.72
CA ASP A 19 -20.11 2.42 6.02
C ASP A 19 -19.21 3.65 6.20
N TYR A 20 -18.14 3.73 5.41
CA TYR A 20 -17.15 4.81 5.47
C TYR A 20 -16.61 5.02 6.88
N GLN A 21 -16.45 3.93 7.64
CA GLN A 21 -15.99 3.94 9.02
C GLN A 21 -14.89 2.92 9.26
N CYS A 22 -13.96 3.27 10.15
CA CYS A 22 -12.97 2.34 10.66
C CYS A 22 -13.67 1.21 11.43
N GLN A 23 -13.44 -0.03 11.00
CA GLN A 23 -14.05 -1.23 11.62
C GLN A 23 -13.43 -1.62 12.97
N THR A 24 -12.53 -0.79 13.52
CA THR A 24 -11.92 -1.00 14.84
C THR A 24 -12.33 0.08 15.84
N CYS A 25 -12.18 1.36 15.50
CA CYS A 25 -12.53 2.47 16.40
C CYS A 25 -13.87 3.15 16.08
N GLY A 26 -14.41 2.98 14.87
CA GLY A 26 -15.64 3.63 14.43
C GLY A 26 -15.45 5.03 13.83
N ASP A 27 -14.22 5.56 13.76
CA ASP A 27 -13.96 6.88 13.17
C ASP A 27 -14.42 6.92 11.70
N SER A 28 -15.06 8.03 11.33
CA SER A 28 -15.65 8.24 10.02
C SER A 28 -14.66 8.84 9.03
N MET A 29 -14.93 8.67 7.73
CA MET A 29 -14.14 9.30 6.66
C MET A 29 -14.14 10.84 6.70
N ASP A 30 -15.09 11.46 7.41
CA ASP A 30 -15.12 12.91 7.59
C ASP A 30 -14.06 13.40 8.59
N ASP A 31 -13.66 12.53 9.53
CA ASP A 31 -12.72 12.85 10.62
C ASP A 31 -11.31 12.34 10.36
N VAL A 32 -11.18 11.19 9.67
CA VAL A 32 -9.92 10.50 9.45
C VAL A 32 -9.81 9.92 8.04
N ASP A 33 -8.57 9.77 7.57
CA ASP A 33 -8.32 8.99 6.36
C ASP A 33 -8.54 7.49 6.61
N LEU A 34 -9.21 6.84 5.66
CA LEU A 34 -9.49 5.40 5.69
C LEU A 34 -8.64 4.61 4.68
N TYR A 35 -8.20 3.46 5.14
CA TYR A 35 -7.32 2.52 4.44
C TYR A 35 -7.98 1.16 4.39
N VAL A 36 -7.60 0.34 3.41
CA VAL A 36 -8.10 -1.02 3.29
C VAL A 36 -6.95 -1.98 3.57
N HIS A 37 -7.09 -2.70 4.68
CA HIS A 37 -6.13 -3.69 5.15
C HIS A 37 -6.57 -5.10 4.74
N HIS A 38 -5.61 -5.96 4.42
CA HIS A 38 -5.87 -7.39 4.23
C HIS A 38 -5.80 -8.14 5.56
N LYS A 39 -6.92 -8.74 5.98
CA LYS A 39 -7.00 -9.54 7.22
C LYS A 39 -5.96 -10.68 7.22
N ASP A 40 -5.89 -11.41 6.11
CA ASP A 40 -4.82 -12.34 5.79
C ASP A 40 -3.87 -11.65 4.80
N PRO A 41 -2.61 -11.37 5.16
CA PRO A 41 -1.66 -10.70 4.28
C PRO A 41 -1.42 -11.48 2.98
N VAL A 42 -1.29 -10.77 1.86
CA VAL A 42 -1.08 -11.36 0.53
C VAL A 42 0.21 -12.19 0.46
N ARG A 43 1.26 -11.75 1.16
CA ARG A 43 2.52 -12.50 1.29
C ARG A 43 2.35 -13.89 1.94
N ASN A 44 1.30 -14.07 2.75
CA ASN A 44 0.95 -15.33 3.40
C ASN A 44 -0.10 -16.12 2.62
N GLY A 45 -0.36 -15.77 1.35
CA GLY A 45 -1.38 -16.38 0.51
C GLY A 45 -2.77 -15.76 0.65
N GLY A 46 -2.89 -14.62 1.33
CA GLY A 46 -4.12 -13.85 1.43
C GLY A 46 -4.66 -13.41 0.07
N SER A 47 -5.98 -13.37 -0.05
CA SER A 47 -6.67 -12.99 -1.29
C SER A 47 -6.99 -11.50 -1.34
N HIS A 48 -7.08 -10.89 -2.52
CA HIS A 48 -7.64 -9.53 -2.68
C HIS A 48 -9.17 -9.52 -2.69
N GLU A 49 -9.84 -10.59 -2.27
CA GLU A 49 -11.30 -10.65 -2.26
C GLU A 49 -11.88 -9.78 -1.15
N LEU A 50 -13.04 -9.17 -1.39
CA LEU A 50 -13.70 -8.26 -0.45
C LEU A 50 -13.81 -8.84 0.97
N ARG A 51 -14.03 -10.15 1.13
CA ARG A 51 -14.08 -10.83 2.44
C ARG A 51 -12.80 -10.70 3.27
N ASN A 52 -11.66 -10.63 2.59
CA ASN A 52 -10.33 -10.50 3.19
C ASN A 52 -9.92 -9.04 3.40
N LEU A 53 -10.76 -8.08 2.98
CA LEU A 53 -10.50 -6.66 3.12
C LEU A 53 -11.25 -6.10 4.34
N VAL A 54 -10.64 -5.16 5.05
CA VAL A 54 -11.25 -4.41 6.16
C VAL A 54 -10.82 -2.96 6.13
N THR A 55 -11.76 -2.05 6.35
CA THR A 55 -11.51 -0.60 6.37
C THR A 55 -11.04 -0.17 7.75
N LEU A 56 -9.87 0.48 7.83
CA LEU A 56 -9.26 0.95 9.07
C LEU A 56 -8.78 2.40 8.94
N CYS A 57 -8.85 3.18 10.02
CA CYS A 57 -8.17 4.47 10.08
C CYS A 57 -6.64 4.27 10.18
N GLY A 58 -5.86 5.30 9.87
CA GLY A 58 -4.39 5.23 9.89
C GLY A 58 -3.81 4.72 11.23
N ASP A 59 -4.38 5.15 12.34
CA ASP A 59 -3.95 4.73 13.68
C ASP A 59 -4.22 3.25 13.93
N CYS A 60 -5.41 2.75 13.57
CA CYS A 60 -5.74 1.34 13.74
C CYS A 60 -4.99 0.45 12.75
N HIS A 61 -4.79 0.91 11.52
CA HIS A 61 -3.99 0.24 10.51
C HIS A 61 -2.54 0.02 10.98
N SER A 62 -1.91 1.06 11.53
CA SER A 62 -0.54 0.98 12.03
C SER A 62 -0.35 -0.03 13.18
N LYS A 63 -1.42 -0.30 13.95
CA LYS A 63 -1.42 -1.24 15.08
C LYS A 63 -1.57 -2.68 14.64
N VAL A 64 -2.21 -2.95 13.49
CA VAL A 64 -2.35 -4.33 12.95
C VAL A 64 -1.13 -4.72 12.11
N ASP A 65 -0.42 -3.73 11.57
CA ASP A 65 0.82 -3.89 10.79
C ASP A 65 2.03 -4.42 11.59
N VAL A 66 1.92 -4.55 12.92
CA VAL A 66 3.05 -4.78 13.83
C VAL A 66 3.62 -6.20 13.85
N HIS A 67 3.45 -7.03 12.82
CA HIS A 67 3.98 -8.40 12.80
C HIS A 67 4.53 -8.87 11.44
N ALA A 68 5.48 -8.13 10.88
CA ALA A 68 6.29 -8.55 9.74
C ALA A 68 7.76 -8.72 10.12
N SER A 69 8.11 -9.82 10.78
CA SER A 69 9.52 -10.25 10.85
C SER A 69 9.98 -10.60 9.43
N THR A 70 10.95 -9.87 8.88
CA THR A 70 11.52 -10.20 7.57
C THR A 70 12.19 -11.58 7.67
N PRO A 71 11.80 -12.58 6.86
CA PRO A 71 12.54 -13.83 6.79
C PRO A 71 13.99 -13.55 6.38
N ALA A 72 14.96 -14.24 6.96
CA ALA A 72 16.38 -14.00 6.66
C ALA A 72 16.80 -14.32 5.20
N THR A 73 15.89 -14.88 4.39
CA THR A 73 16.16 -15.43 3.06
C THR A 73 15.41 -14.71 1.92
N VAL A 74 14.92 -13.49 2.12
CA VAL A 74 14.22 -12.75 1.05
C VAL A 74 15.26 -12.24 0.04
N ASP A 75 15.12 -12.65 -1.21
CA ASP A 75 15.86 -12.06 -2.32
C ASP A 75 15.33 -10.64 -2.56
N TYR A 76 16.15 -9.64 -2.21
CA TYR A 76 15.77 -8.24 -2.32
C TYR A 76 15.61 -7.80 -3.78
N ASP A 77 16.30 -8.39 -4.75
CA ASP A 77 16.22 -7.95 -6.15
C ASP A 77 14.86 -8.28 -6.77
N ASP A 78 14.27 -9.42 -6.44
CA ASP A 78 12.93 -9.79 -6.90
C ASP A 78 11.83 -8.90 -6.29
N VAL A 79 12.00 -8.51 -5.02
CA VAL A 79 11.09 -7.57 -4.35
C VAL A 79 11.18 -6.18 -4.98
N LEU A 80 12.39 -5.72 -5.31
CA LEU A 80 12.61 -4.44 -5.95
C LEU A 80 11.97 -4.37 -7.34
N ARG A 81 12.05 -5.45 -8.13
CA ARG A 81 11.36 -5.55 -9.43
C ARG A 81 9.84 -5.50 -9.30
N GLU A 82 9.28 -6.06 -8.23
CA GLU A 82 7.84 -5.97 -7.96
C GLU A 82 7.41 -4.55 -7.59
N ILE A 83 8.20 -3.84 -6.76
CA ILE A 83 7.97 -2.42 -6.45
C ILE A 83 7.96 -1.60 -7.74
N GLU A 84 8.97 -1.78 -8.59
CA GLU A 84 9.10 -1.06 -9.86
C GLU A 84 7.90 -1.33 -10.77
N ARG A 85 7.43 -2.58 -10.87
CA ARG A 85 6.24 -2.93 -11.66
C ARG A 85 4.96 -2.29 -11.13
N GLN A 86 4.78 -2.22 -9.81
CA GLN A 86 3.59 -1.61 -9.22
C GLN A 86 3.59 -0.07 -9.34
N ILE A 87 4.77 0.54 -9.44
CA ILE A 87 4.92 1.97 -9.67
C ILE A 87 4.65 2.33 -11.16
N ASP A 88 4.90 1.42 -12.11
CA ASP A 88 4.80 1.67 -13.56
C ASP A 88 3.38 1.50 -14.16
N THR A 89 2.39 1.03 -13.40
CA THR A 89 1.02 0.92 -13.93
C THR A 89 0.35 2.29 -14.00
N GLU A 90 0.29 2.81 -15.23
CA GLU A 90 -0.47 3.98 -15.67
C GLU A 90 -1.79 4.09 -14.90
N TYR A 91 -1.93 5.13 -14.06
CA TYR A 91 -3.10 5.44 -13.23
C TYR A 91 -3.22 4.72 -11.86
N ASN A 92 -2.24 4.88 -10.97
CA ASN A 92 -2.49 4.69 -9.55
C ASN A 92 -1.57 5.55 -8.66
N PRO A 93 -2.07 6.48 -7.82
CA PRO A 93 -1.26 7.00 -6.72
C PRO A 93 -0.83 5.82 -5.84
N VAL A 94 0.47 5.67 -5.61
CA VAL A 94 1.00 4.59 -4.78
C VAL A 94 0.46 4.83 -3.37
N VAL A 95 -0.23 3.79 -2.90
CA VAL A 95 -0.53 3.49 -1.51
C VAL A 95 0.59 3.95 -0.56
N THR A 96 0.23 4.23 0.69
CA THR A 96 1.20 4.60 1.72
C THR A 96 2.28 3.51 1.85
N ALA A 97 3.50 3.86 2.25
CA ALA A 97 4.57 2.87 2.46
C ALA A 97 4.19 1.66 3.35
N PRO A 98 3.34 1.78 4.39
CA PRO A 98 2.75 0.64 5.10
C PRO A 98 2.00 -0.33 4.17
N GLU A 99 1.02 0.15 3.42
CA GLU A 99 0.21 -0.66 2.50
C GLU A 99 1.06 -1.33 1.41
N LEU A 100 2.17 -0.71 0.99
CA LEU A 100 3.12 -1.34 0.07
C LEU A 100 3.94 -2.45 0.77
N ALA A 101 4.30 -2.26 2.04
CA ALA A 101 5.00 -3.26 2.83
C ALA A 101 4.11 -4.47 3.21
N GLU A 102 2.79 -4.32 3.23
CA GLU A 102 1.87 -5.46 3.42
C GLU A 102 1.88 -6.44 2.24
N GLU A 103 2.01 -5.89 1.03
CA GLU A 103 1.98 -6.63 -0.23
C GLU A 103 3.34 -7.29 -0.54
N LEU A 104 4.41 -6.82 0.11
CA LEU A 104 5.78 -7.26 -0.14
C LEU A 104 6.35 -8.00 1.09
N PRO A 105 7.22 -9.00 0.89
CA PRO A 105 7.84 -9.73 1.99
C PRO A 105 9.00 -8.94 2.64
N ILE A 106 8.94 -7.60 2.69
CA ILE A 106 10.02 -6.75 3.22
C ILE A 106 9.52 -5.78 4.29
N ALA A 107 10.43 -5.34 5.16
CA ALA A 107 10.11 -4.38 6.20
C ALA A 107 9.71 -3.01 5.61
N LYS A 108 8.77 -2.33 6.27
CA LYS A 108 8.37 -0.94 5.97
C LYS A 108 9.57 0.01 5.85
N ARG A 109 10.62 -0.20 6.66
CA ARG A 109 11.86 0.58 6.58
C ARG A 109 12.55 0.41 5.21
N THR A 110 12.69 -0.83 4.75
CA THR A 110 13.29 -1.15 3.45
C THR A 110 12.48 -0.54 2.30
N VAL A 111 11.15 -0.58 2.38
CA VAL A 111 10.27 0.09 1.40
C VAL A 111 10.55 1.60 1.36
N ASN A 112 10.58 2.26 2.52
CA ASN A 112 10.90 3.69 2.61
C ASN A 112 12.30 4.02 2.07
N ASP A 113 13.31 3.22 2.41
CA ASP A 113 14.68 3.42 1.94
C ASP A 113 14.74 3.38 0.41
N LYS A 114 14.03 2.45 -0.24
CA LYS A 114 13.96 2.38 -1.70
C LYS A 114 13.14 3.51 -2.32
N LEU A 115 11.99 3.86 -1.74
CA LEU A 115 11.18 4.99 -2.22
C LEU A 115 11.96 6.31 -2.18
N ASN A 116 12.78 6.51 -1.14
CA ASN A 116 13.71 7.63 -1.06
C ASN A 116 14.81 7.58 -2.14
N GLN A 117 15.35 6.40 -2.46
CA GLN A 117 16.29 6.25 -3.57
C GLN A 117 15.63 6.58 -4.93
N LEU A 118 14.41 6.12 -5.16
CA LEU A 118 13.66 6.42 -6.39
C LEU A 118 13.32 7.92 -6.49
N LEU A 119 13.01 8.57 -5.37
CA LEU A 119 12.81 10.01 -5.29
C LEU A 119 14.09 10.77 -5.64
N ALA A 120 15.23 10.35 -5.08
CA ALA A 120 16.53 10.93 -5.40
C ALA A 120 16.92 10.73 -6.88
N ALA A 121 16.47 9.64 -7.49
CA ALA A 121 16.63 9.36 -8.92
C ALA A 121 15.62 10.11 -9.83
N GLY A 122 14.68 10.88 -9.25
CA GLY A 122 13.65 11.61 -10.00
C GLY A 122 12.63 10.72 -10.70
N LEU A 123 12.45 9.48 -10.23
CA LEU A 123 11.52 8.50 -10.82
C LEU A 123 10.14 8.52 -10.13
N VAL A 124 10.07 9.04 -8.90
CA VAL A 124 8.84 9.18 -8.14
C VAL A 124 8.78 10.56 -7.50
N ALA A 125 7.58 11.05 -7.24
CA ALA A 125 7.32 12.18 -6.37
C ALA A 125 6.59 11.71 -5.11
N ASN A 126 6.58 12.56 -4.09
CA ASN A 126 5.77 12.34 -2.90
C ASN A 126 5.07 13.61 -2.43
N LYS A 127 4.04 13.42 -1.63
CA LYS A 127 3.34 14.49 -0.89
C LYS A 127 3.05 14.01 0.51
N ASP A 128 3.24 14.93 1.47
CA ASP A 128 2.83 14.69 2.85
C ASP A 128 1.31 14.58 2.94
N VAL A 129 0.87 13.52 3.58
CA VAL A 129 -0.52 13.22 3.93
C VAL A 129 -0.59 12.97 5.43
N SER A 130 -1.80 12.94 6.00
CA SER A 130 -2.01 12.75 7.45
C SER A 130 -1.27 11.55 8.03
N THR A 131 -1.04 10.50 7.23
CA THR A 131 -0.43 9.22 7.63
C THR A 131 1.01 9.01 7.13
N GLY A 132 1.66 10.06 6.62
CA GLY A 132 3.05 10.02 6.15
C GLY A 132 3.21 10.59 4.76
N LYS A 133 3.73 9.81 3.81
CA LYS A 133 3.95 10.24 2.43
C LYS A 133 3.19 9.34 1.47
N ALA A 134 2.39 9.94 0.61
CA ALA A 134 1.88 9.30 -0.60
C ALA A 134 2.95 9.44 -1.69
N TRP A 135 3.14 8.41 -2.51
CA TRP A 135 4.17 8.37 -3.56
C TRP A 135 3.50 8.16 -4.91
N TRP A 136 4.07 8.66 -6.01
CA TRP A 136 3.58 8.34 -7.35
C TRP A 136 4.72 8.39 -8.35
N PRO A 137 4.68 7.58 -9.42
CA PRO A 137 5.64 7.68 -10.51
C PRO A 137 5.60 9.09 -11.10
N LEU A 138 6.79 9.66 -11.32
CA LEU A 138 6.93 10.72 -12.30
C LEU A 138 7.05 9.99 -13.63
N THR A 139 5.96 10.00 -14.41
CA THR A 139 6.05 9.59 -15.80
C THR A 139 7.16 10.44 -16.42
N ARG A 140 8.26 9.81 -16.84
CA ARG A 140 9.11 10.46 -17.83
C ARG A 140 8.17 10.72 -18.99
N ASP A 141 7.95 11.99 -19.33
CA ASP A 141 7.36 12.32 -20.62
C ASP A 141 8.05 11.42 -21.64
N ARG A 142 7.27 10.52 -22.25
CA ARG A 142 7.71 9.86 -23.46
C ARG A 142 7.91 11.02 -24.42
N ALA A 143 9.17 11.45 -24.56
CA ALA A 143 9.59 12.14 -25.76
C ALA A 143 9.03 11.32 -26.94
N GLU A 144 8.32 12.04 -27.78
CA GLU A 144 7.57 11.60 -28.96
C GLU A 144 8.26 10.50 -29.78
#